data_AF-A0A942RSJ1-F1
#
_entry.id   AF-A0A942RSJ1-F1
#
_cell.length_a   1.000
_cell.length_b   1.000
_cell.length_c   1.000
_cell.angle_alpha   90.00
_cell.angle_beta   90.00
_cell.angle_gamma   90.00
#
_symmetry.space_group_name_H-M   'P 1'
#
loop_
_entity.id
_entity.type
_entity.pdbx_description
1 polymer ?
#
loop_
_entity_poly.entity_id
_entity_poly.type
_entity_poly.pdbx_seq_one_letter_code
_entity_poly.pdbx_strand_id
1 'polypeptide(L)'
;MHVKLFVFLFVTFFLNSCSNSTIQDEEELPINPDQKTYIKVNNIYHDMNYHHVFNIIKSGDVFYIYGEFGVPNSINYISIAFTNEGQIFNFKYTISSYQGFMDYYCYRNYPSNFFNVDIVNLDLDSNKIKVRLRGFLYDQADNLNSFERIEVDMFFNETFTVSNPPQNFLTNIRHVNCTGQHCFNYCNAKINNRLWTARHDYSNGVFTSEDPYKIEIKFTPNTPTGIYDFNNSATVNCIKFYKFNVNTLNFEEFQVSGVLDLNYKEFHGGISNSFFGNFQLTATNPNNPNEVIQITDGKYRSFNPY
;
A
#
# COMPACT_ATOMS: atom_id res chain seq x y z
N MET A 1 -74.49 -20.77 -3.12
CA MET A 1 -74.74 -21.97 -2.29
C MET A 1 -73.83 -23.07 -2.83
N HIS A 2 -72.91 -23.57 -1.98
CA HIS A 2 -71.97 -24.72 -2.16
C HIS A 2 -71.11 -24.77 -3.45
N VAL A 3 -69.83 -24.40 -3.40
CA VAL A 3 -68.65 -25.25 -3.08
C VAL A 3 -68.51 -26.45 -4.04
N LYS A 4 -67.42 -26.46 -4.83
CA LYS A 4 -66.35 -27.48 -4.74
C LYS A 4 -65.13 -27.10 -5.58
N LEU A 5 -64.08 -26.77 -4.84
CA LEU A 5 -62.68 -26.83 -5.23
C LEU A 5 -62.36 -28.25 -5.74
N PHE A 6 -61.81 -28.37 -6.94
CA PHE A 6 -61.14 -29.59 -7.39
C PHE A 6 -59.82 -29.20 -8.03
N VAL A 7 -58.76 -29.37 -7.24
CA VAL A 7 -57.37 -29.32 -7.67
C VAL A 7 -57.12 -30.59 -8.50
N PHE A 8 -56.74 -30.42 -9.76
CA PHE A 8 -56.11 -31.50 -10.51
C PHE A 8 -54.78 -31.01 -11.06
N LEU A 9 -53.74 -31.51 -10.39
CA LEU A 9 -52.33 -31.43 -10.74
C LEU A 9 -52.12 -32.21 -12.05
N PHE A 10 -51.79 -31.54 -13.15
CA PHE A 10 -51.30 -32.21 -14.35
C PHE A 10 -49.81 -31.94 -14.51
N VAL A 11 -49.08 -33.01 -14.29
CA VAL A 11 -47.64 -33.21 -14.46
C VAL A 11 -47.27 -32.98 -15.93
N THR A 12 -46.47 -31.94 -16.21
CA THR A 12 -45.74 -31.83 -17.47
C THR A 12 -44.37 -32.49 -17.32
N PHE A 13 -44.28 -33.69 -17.90
CA PHE A 13 -43.04 -34.35 -18.29
C PHE A 13 -42.22 -33.41 -19.18
N PHE A 14 -41.11 -32.87 -18.68
CA PHE A 14 -39.98 -32.49 -19.53
C PHE A 14 -38.97 -33.63 -19.50
N LEU A 15 -38.98 -34.39 -20.60
CA LEU A 15 -37.93 -35.32 -20.96
C LEU A 15 -36.64 -34.52 -21.18
N ASN A 16 -35.66 -34.75 -20.32
CA ASN A 16 -34.26 -34.41 -20.56
C ASN A 16 -33.79 -35.17 -21.81
N SER A 17 -33.66 -34.49 -22.94
CA SER A 17 -32.80 -35.00 -24.02
C SER A 17 -31.36 -34.65 -23.66
N CYS A 18 -30.59 -35.68 -23.32
CA CYS A 18 -29.15 -35.64 -23.23
C CYS A 18 -28.58 -35.21 -24.58
N SER A 19 -27.97 -34.02 -24.66
CA SER A 19 -26.85 -33.80 -25.57
C SER A 19 -25.59 -33.89 -24.72
N ASN A 20 -24.89 -35.02 -24.82
CA ASN A 20 -23.52 -35.18 -24.34
C ASN A 20 -22.64 -34.16 -25.07
N SER A 21 -22.48 -32.97 -24.50
CA SER A 21 -21.21 -32.28 -24.60
C SER A 21 -20.39 -32.79 -23.43
N THR A 22 -19.41 -33.64 -23.75
CA THR A 22 -18.26 -33.89 -22.89
C THR A 22 -17.68 -32.52 -22.55
N ILE A 23 -18.06 -31.98 -21.40
CA ILE A 23 -17.25 -31.00 -20.70
C ILE A 23 -16.00 -31.80 -20.39
N GLN A 24 -14.93 -31.57 -21.16
CA GLN A 24 -13.61 -31.84 -20.63
C GLN A 24 -13.55 -30.98 -19.37
N ASP A 25 -13.72 -31.63 -18.23
CA ASP A 25 -13.11 -31.16 -17.01
C ASP A 25 -11.67 -30.87 -17.40
N GLU A 26 -11.32 -29.59 -17.52
CA GLU A 26 -9.93 -29.17 -17.55
C GLU A 26 -9.36 -29.71 -16.25
N GLU A 27 -8.70 -30.85 -16.35
CA GLU A 27 -7.89 -31.44 -15.32
C GLU A 27 -6.98 -30.30 -14.84
N GLU A 28 -7.25 -29.74 -13.65
CA GLU A 28 -6.32 -28.86 -12.97
C GLU A 28 -5.03 -29.67 -12.85
N LEU A 29 -4.12 -29.50 -13.82
CA LEU A 29 -2.81 -30.08 -13.77
C LEU A 29 -2.24 -29.70 -12.40
N PRO A 30 -1.69 -30.63 -11.62
CA PRO A 30 -1.05 -30.29 -10.36
C PRO A 30 0.19 -29.46 -10.72
N ILE A 31 0.00 -28.14 -10.79
CA ILE A 31 1.07 -27.18 -11.04
C ILE A 31 2.02 -27.38 -9.87
N ASN A 32 3.25 -27.84 -10.15
CA ASN A 32 4.30 -27.83 -9.15
C ASN A 32 4.48 -26.36 -8.70
N PRO A 33 3.96 -25.98 -7.52
CA PRO A 33 3.89 -24.56 -7.14
C PRO A 33 5.28 -23.97 -6.92
N ASP A 34 6.32 -24.80 -6.88
CA ASP A 34 7.70 -24.37 -6.65
C ASP A 34 8.41 -23.82 -7.88
N GLN A 35 7.85 -23.94 -9.10
CA GLN A 35 8.58 -23.60 -10.33
C GLN A 35 7.98 -22.51 -11.21
N LYS A 36 6.77 -22.01 -10.96
CA LYS A 36 6.13 -21.03 -11.84
C LYS A 36 5.66 -19.78 -11.11
N THR A 37 6.01 -18.63 -11.67
CA THR A 37 5.45 -17.33 -11.32
C THR A 37 3.99 -17.22 -11.82
N TYR A 38 3.05 -16.89 -10.93
CA TYR A 38 1.61 -16.83 -11.25
C TYR A 38 0.84 -15.77 -10.45
N ILE A 39 -0.35 -15.44 -10.94
CA ILE A 39 -1.37 -14.69 -10.19
C ILE A 39 -2.72 -15.39 -10.33
N LYS A 40 -3.43 -15.52 -9.22
CA LYS A 40 -4.81 -15.99 -9.15
C LYS A 40 -5.69 -14.82 -8.72
N VAL A 41 -6.64 -14.43 -9.56
CA VAL A 41 -7.59 -13.32 -9.30
C VAL A 41 -9.00 -13.88 -9.21
N ASN A 42 -9.68 -13.71 -8.07
CA ASN A 42 -11.02 -14.26 -7.83
C ASN A 42 -11.14 -15.75 -8.19
N ASN A 43 -10.14 -16.52 -7.79
CA ASN A 43 -9.94 -17.92 -8.10
C ASN A 43 -9.61 -18.31 -9.55
N ILE A 44 -9.44 -17.36 -10.46
CA ILE A 44 -9.01 -17.61 -11.84
C ILE A 44 -7.48 -17.54 -11.92
N TYR A 45 -6.85 -18.60 -12.40
CA TYR A 45 -5.40 -18.67 -12.55
C TYR A 45 -4.92 -17.99 -13.83
N HIS A 46 -3.87 -17.19 -13.72
CA HIS A 46 -3.16 -16.61 -14.85
C HIS A 46 -1.68 -17.01 -14.77
N ASP A 47 -1.23 -17.78 -15.77
CA ASP A 47 0.19 -18.08 -15.93
C ASP A 47 0.91 -16.80 -16.40
N MET A 48 1.73 -16.24 -15.52
CA MET A 48 2.45 -15.02 -15.81
C MET A 48 3.66 -15.27 -16.73
N ASN A 49 3.95 -16.52 -17.12
CA ASN A 49 5.03 -16.83 -18.07
C ASN A 49 4.67 -16.55 -19.54
N TYR A 50 3.42 -16.25 -19.87
CA TYR A 50 2.97 -15.98 -21.24
C TYR A 50 2.91 -14.46 -21.50
N HIS A 51 3.75 -13.93 -22.41
CA HIS A 51 3.85 -12.50 -22.75
C HIS A 51 4.04 -11.55 -21.55
N HIS A 52 5.19 -11.64 -20.89
CA HIS A 52 5.47 -10.84 -19.71
C HIS A 52 6.74 -10.00 -19.80
N VAL A 53 6.66 -8.83 -19.18
CA VAL A 53 7.84 -8.05 -18.78
C VAL A 53 7.69 -7.80 -17.28
N PHE A 54 8.34 -8.62 -16.45
CA PHE A 54 8.48 -8.35 -15.02
C PHE A 54 9.88 -7.85 -14.72
N ASN A 55 9.94 -6.86 -13.86
CA ASN A 55 11.18 -6.41 -13.27
C ASN A 55 10.99 -6.40 -11.76
N ILE A 56 11.88 -7.12 -11.09
CA ILE A 56 12.00 -7.08 -9.64
C ILE A 56 13.27 -6.30 -9.31
N ILE A 57 13.11 -5.20 -8.60
CA ILE A 57 14.20 -4.34 -8.16
C ILE A 57 14.24 -4.35 -6.64
N LYS A 58 15.41 -4.66 -6.08
CA LYS A 58 15.71 -4.40 -4.67
C LYS A 58 16.42 -3.06 -4.54
N SER A 59 15.93 -2.23 -3.63
CA SER A 59 16.51 -0.92 -3.28
C SER A 59 16.52 -0.79 -1.76
N GLY A 60 17.70 -0.86 -1.15
CA GLY A 60 17.82 -0.87 0.31
C GLY A 60 17.07 -2.06 0.90
N ASP A 61 16.08 -1.78 1.75
CA ASP A 61 15.24 -2.76 2.42
C ASP A 61 13.93 -3.08 1.68
N VAL A 62 13.72 -2.53 0.48
CA VAL A 62 12.47 -2.64 -0.26
C VAL A 62 12.66 -3.42 -1.57
N PHE A 63 11.66 -4.24 -1.88
CA PHE A 63 11.43 -4.81 -3.21
C PHE A 63 10.33 -4.05 -3.94
N TYR A 64 10.59 -3.76 -5.21
CA TYR A 64 9.62 -3.24 -6.17
C TYR A 64 9.41 -4.28 -7.25
N ILE A 65 8.17 -4.63 -7.52
CA ILE A 65 7.77 -5.48 -8.63
C ILE A 65 6.89 -4.65 -9.55
N TYR A 66 7.30 -4.52 -10.80
CA TYR A 66 6.45 -3.95 -11.84
C TYR A 66 6.45 -4.87 -13.03
N GLY A 67 5.29 -5.00 -13.66
CA GLY A 67 5.22 -5.73 -14.90
C GLY A 67 3.86 -5.69 -15.55
N GLU A 68 3.84 -6.22 -16.75
CA GLU A 68 2.64 -6.43 -17.55
C GLU A 68 2.55 -7.88 -17.99
N PHE A 69 1.33 -8.41 -18.08
CA PHE A 69 1.06 -9.73 -18.62
C PHE A 69 -0.28 -9.74 -19.35
N GLY A 70 -0.30 -10.45 -20.49
CA GLY A 70 -1.51 -10.58 -21.30
C GLY A 70 -2.42 -11.69 -20.81
N VAL A 71 -3.73 -11.45 -20.86
CA VAL A 71 -4.76 -12.49 -20.82
C VAL A 71 -5.69 -12.29 -22.03
N PRO A 72 -6.53 -13.27 -22.43
CA PRO A 72 -7.40 -13.07 -23.58
C PRO A 72 -8.23 -11.79 -23.47
N ASN A 73 -8.09 -10.89 -24.45
CA ASN A 73 -8.78 -9.59 -24.54
C ASN A 73 -8.41 -8.51 -23.51
N SER A 74 -7.34 -8.68 -22.72
CA SER A 74 -6.83 -7.62 -21.85
C SER A 74 -5.32 -7.71 -21.57
N ILE A 75 -4.73 -6.57 -21.24
CA ILE A 75 -3.37 -6.45 -20.71
C ILE A 75 -3.51 -6.05 -19.24
N ASN A 76 -2.83 -6.78 -18.36
CA ASN A 76 -2.85 -6.48 -16.94
C ASN A 76 -1.51 -5.90 -16.54
N TYR A 77 -1.53 -4.94 -15.61
CA TYR A 77 -0.34 -4.31 -15.05
C TYR A 77 -0.31 -4.53 -13.54
N ILE A 78 0.87 -4.78 -13.00
CA ILE A 78 1.11 -4.84 -11.56
C ILE A 78 2.17 -3.81 -11.17
N SER A 79 1.99 -3.23 -9.99
CA SER A 79 2.99 -2.44 -9.29
C SER A 79 2.90 -2.76 -7.81
N ILE A 80 3.92 -3.40 -7.26
CA ILE A 80 3.95 -3.91 -5.89
C ILE A 80 5.20 -3.40 -5.21
N ALA A 81 5.08 -3.03 -3.93
CA ALA A 81 6.22 -2.65 -3.12
C ALA A 81 6.07 -3.14 -1.67
N PHE A 82 7.11 -3.82 -1.18
CA PHE A 82 7.15 -4.43 0.15
C PHE A 82 8.58 -4.49 0.69
N THR A 83 8.74 -4.64 2.01
CA THR A 83 10.05 -4.69 2.67
C THR A 83 10.66 -6.10 2.68
N ASN A 84 11.95 -6.23 3.00
CA ASN A 84 12.64 -7.51 3.17
C ASN A 84 12.04 -8.36 4.30
N GLU A 85 11.24 -7.76 5.18
CA GLU A 85 10.51 -8.40 6.27
C GLU A 85 9.09 -8.82 5.87
N GLY A 86 8.70 -8.63 4.60
CA GLY A 86 7.36 -9.00 4.11
C GLY A 86 6.27 -8.01 4.50
N GLN A 87 6.61 -6.75 4.75
CA GLN A 87 5.62 -5.72 5.01
C GLN A 87 5.29 -4.97 3.72
N ILE A 88 4.04 -5.07 3.26
CA ILE A 88 3.56 -4.39 2.06
C ILE A 88 3.12 -2.97 2.38
N PHE A 89 3.46 -2.04 1.48
CA PHE A 89 2.95 -0.67 1.54
C PHE A 89 2.21 -0.24 0.28
N ASN A 90 2.45 -0.89 -0.86
CA ASN A 90 1.71 -0.61 -2.08
C ASN A 90 1.48 -1.88 -2.92
N PHE A 91 0.27 -2.04 -3.42
CA PHE A 91 -0.07 -2.97 -4.49
C PHE A 91 -1.13 -2.29 -5.33
N LYS A 92 -0.80 -1.97 -6.58
CA LYS A 92 -1.73 -1.63 -7.64
C LYS A 92 -1.82 -2.76 -8.67
N TYR A 93 -3.04 -3.15 -9.01
CA TYR A 93 -3.36 -4.05 -10.12
C TYR A 93 -4.27 -3.33 -11.10
N THR A 94 -3.88 -3.23 -12.36
CA THR A 94 -4.66 -2.59 -13.42
C THR A 94 -5.06 -3.62 -14.47
N ILE A 95 -6.35 -3.69 -14.79
CA ILE A 95 -6.85 -4.42 -15.96
C ILE A 95 -7.10 -3.40 -17.06
N SER A 96 -6.38 -3.51 -18.18
CA SER A 96 -6.64 -2.74 -19.40
C SER A 96 -7.30 -3.63 -20.43
N SER A 97 -8.55 -3.33 -20.77
CA SER A 97 -9.33 -4.08 -21.76
C SER A 97 -9.95 -3.12 -22.78
N TYR A 98 -10.59 -3.67 -23.81
CA TYR A 98 -11.40 -2.89 -24.75
C TYR A 98 -12.53 -2.08 -24.07
N GLN A 99 -12.95 -2.47 -22.87
CA GLN A 99 -13.99 -1.78 -22.10
C GLN A 99 -13.45 -0.64 -21.23
N GLY A 100 -12.13 -0.49 -21.11
CA GLY A 100 -11.49 0.56 -20.32
C GLY A 100 -10.42 0.04 -19.37
N PHE A 101 -10.04 0.90 -18.42
CA PHE A 101 -9.08 0.60 -17.36
C PHE A 101 -9.81 0.43 -16.03
N MET A 102 -9.50 -0.64 -15.30
CA MET A 102 -9.93 -0.84 -13.92
C MET A 102 -8.70 -0.96 -13.03
N ASP A 103 -8.65 -0.16 -11.97
CA ASP A 103 -7.55 -0.15 -11.02
C ASP A 103 -8.03 -0.70 -9.67
N TYR A 104 -7.24 -1.59 -9.09
CA TYR A 104 -7.43 -2.12 -7.75
C TYR A 104 -6.18 -1.88 -6.91
N TYR A 105 -6.38 -1.59 -5.63
CA TYR A 105 -5.33 -1.18 -4.70
C TYR A 105 -5.39 -1.96 -3.40
N CYS A 106 -4.25 -2.24 -2.76
CA CYS A 106 -4.28 -2.64 -1.35
C CYS A 106 -4.85 -1.50 -0.49
N TYR A 107 -5.40 -1.83 0.68
CA TYR A 107 -5.90 -0.82 1.59
C TYR A 107 -4.78 0.13 2.04
N ARG A 108 -5.01 1.43 1.94
CA ARG A 108 -3.99 2.48 2.08
C ARG A 108 -3.48 2.65 3.50
N ASN A 109 -4.36 2.52 4.50
CA ASN A 109 -4.00 2.78 5.88
C ASN A 109 -3.59 1.47 6.56
N TYR A 110 -2.35 1.38 7.02
CA TYR A 110 -1.78 0.15 7.59
C TYR A 110 -1.92 -1.08 6.64
N PRO A 111 -1.44 -0.98 5.38
CA PRO A 111 -1.62 -2.00 4.34
C PRO A 111 -1.18 -3.40 4.77
N SER A 112 -0.09 -3.52 5.53
CA SER A 112 0.43 -4.81 6.02
C SER A 112 -0.49 -5.55 6.99
N ASN A 113 -1.52 -4.89 7.53
CA ASN A 113 -2.55 -5.57 8.33
C ASN A 113 -3.60 -6.28 7.46
N PHE A 114 -3.78 -5.85 6.20
CA PHE A 114 -4.86 -6.30 5.32
C PHE A 114 -4.37 -7.09 4.12
N PHE A 115 -3.06 -7.13 3.90
CA PHE A 115 -2.46 -7.84 2.78
C PHE A 115 -1.17 -8.51 3.25
N ASN A 116 -1.04 -9.81 2.97
CA ASN A 116 0.04 -10.66 3.45
C ASN A 116 1.12 -10.84 2.38
N VAL A 117 2.39 -10.73 2.78
CA VAL A 117 3.55 -11.07 1.97
C VAL A 117 4.42 -12.06 2.73
N ASP A 118 4.56 -13.25 2.15
CA ASP A 118 5.30 -14.37 2.70
C ASP A 118 6.56 -14.60 1.87
N ILE A 119 7.71 -14.16 2.37
CA ILE A 119 9.01 -14.37 1.73
C ILE A 119 9.49 -15.78 2.08
N VAL A 120 9.24 -16.70 1.15
CA VAL A 120 9.58 -18.12 1.29
C VAL A 120 11.10 -18.34 1.23
N ASN A 121 11.79 -17.60 0.35
CA ASN A 121 13.24 -17.62 0.24
C ASN A 121 13.76 -16.28 -0.27
N LEU A 122 14.87 -15.81 0.30
CA LEU A 122 15.61 -14.65 -0.18
C LEU A 122 17.10 -15.00 -0.21
N ASP A 123 17.62 -15.21 -1.41
CA ASP A 123 19.04 -15.48 -1.66
C ASP A 123 19.67 -14.21 -2.24
N LEU A 124 20.48 -13.54 -1.41
CA LEU A 124 21.17 -12.31 -1.78
C LEU A 124 22.43 -12.56 -2.63
N ASP A 125 22.98 -13.77 -2.62
CA ASP A 125 24.19 -14.12 -3.37
C ASP A 125 23.85 -14.40 -4.83
N SER A 126 22.73 -15.09 -5.07
CA SER A 126 22.23 -15.37 -6.42
C SER A 126 21.17 -14.38 -6.91
N ASN A 127 20.85 -13.35 -6.11
CA ASN A 127 19.78 -12.38 -6.33
C ASN A 127 18.44 -13.03 -6.68
N LYS A 128 18.01 -14.02 -5.90
CA LYS A 128 16.73 -14.72 -6.10
C LYS A 128 15.77 -14.47 -4.96
N ILE A 129 14.50 -14.27 -5.30
CA ILE A 129 13.41 -14.16 -4.35
C ILE A 129 12.29 -15.13 -4.70
N LYS A 130 11.83 -15.85 -3.68
CA LYS A 130 10.62 -16.68 -3.71
C LYS A 130 9.63 -16.06 -2.73
N VAL A 131 8.53 -15.50 -3.22
CA VAL A 131 7.58 -14.75 -2.40
C VAL A 131 6.14 -15.06 -2.81
N ARG A 132 5.26 -15.16 -1.81
CA ARG A 132 3.81 -15.31 -2.01
C ARG A 132 3.07 -14.12 -1.43
N LEU A 133 2.20 -13.50 -2.22
CA LEU A 133 1.42 -12.32 -1.89
C LEU A 133 -0.06 -12.69 -1.88
N ARG A 134 -0.77 -12.45 -0.79
CA ARG A 134 -2.18 -12.85 -0.60
C ARG A 134 -2.99 -11.78 0.09
N GLY A 135 -4.15 -11.44 -0.47
CA GLY A 135 -5.09 -10.52 0.16
C GLY A 135 -6.14 -9.98 -0.80
N PHE A 136 -6.87 -8.96 -0.35
CA PHE A 136 -7.85 -8.25 -1.17
C PHE A 136 -7.27 -6.95 -1.73
N LEU A 137 -7.62 -6.65 -2.97
CA LEU A 137 -7.46 -5.34 -3.57
C LEU A 137 -8.82 -4.71 -3.83
N TYR A 138 -8.91 -3.39 -3.70
CA TYR A 138 -10.13 -2.60 -3.68
C TYR A 138 -10.07 -1.55 -4.79
N ASP A 139 -11.17 -1.29 -5.49
CA ASP A 139 -11.30 -0.16 -6.42
C ASP A 139 -11.11 1.21 -5.72
N GLN A 140 -11.36 1.26 -4.41
CA GLN A 140 -11.11 2.41 -3.53
C GLN A 140 -10.11 2.05 -2.42
N ALA A 141 -8.89 2.57 -2.52
CA ALA A 141 -7.80 2.24 -1.59
C ALA A 141 -8.08 2.60 -0.11
N ASP A 142 -9.03 3.49 0.18
CA ASP A 142 -9.39 3.96 1.52
C ASP A 142 -10.71 3.36 2.05
N ASN A 143 -11.30 2.40 1.34
CA ASN A 143 -12.58 1.80 1.70
C ASN A 143 -12.53 0.27 1.64
N LEU A 144 -12.43 -0.38 2.81
CA LEU A 144 -12.45 -1.86 2.91
C LEU A 144 -13.80 -2.49 2.51
N ASN A 145 -14.86 -1.68 2.42
CA ASN A 145 -16.20 -2.09 2.03
C ASN A 145 -16.53 -1.66 0.59
N SER A 146 -15.51 -1.39 -0.22
CA SER A 146 -15.72 -0.99 -1.60
C SER A 146 -16.51 -2.07 -2.36
N PHE A 147 -17.38 -1.64 -3.28
CA PHE A 147 -18.30 -2.55 -3.96
C PHE A 147 -17.53 -3.52 -4.85
N GLU A 148 -16.49 -3.03 -5.54
CA GLU A 148 -15.61 -3.85 -6.35
C GLU A 148 -14.31 -4.15 -5.60
N ARG A 149 -14.16 -5.41 -5.19
CA ARG A 149 -12.90 -5.93 -4.67
C ARG A 149 -12.54 -7.22 -5.38
N ILE A 150 -11.24 -7.48 -5.47
CA ILE A 150 -10.69 -8.72 -6.01
C ILE A 150 -9.84 -9.41 -4.95
N GLU A 151 -9.96 -10.72 -4.86
CA GLU A 151 -9.03 -11.56 -4.11
C GLU A 151 -7.84 -11.91 -4.99
N VAL A 152 -6.63 -11.72 -4.47
CA VAL A 152 -5.38 -12.01 -5.17
C VAL A 152 -4.54 -13.01 -4.38
N ASP A 153 -4.07 -14.05 -5.06
CA ASP A 153 -3.01 -14.95 -4.59
C ASP A 153 -1.94 -15.03 -5.68
N MET A 154 -0.78 -14.46 -5.41
CA MET A 154 0.30 -14.30 -6.36
C MET A 154 1.56 -14.92 -5.81
N PHE A 155 2.35 -15.52 -6.68
CA PHE A 155 3.58 -16.17 -6.32
C PHE A 155 4.67 -15.83 -7.34
N PHE A 156 5.83 -15.41 -6.85
CA PHE A 156 7.02 -15.16 -7.65
C PHE A 156 8.13 -16.10 -7.22
N ASN A 157 8.86 -16.63 -8.20
CA ASN A 157 10.13 -17.32 -8.01
C ASN A 157 11.10 -16.82 -9.09
N GLU A 158 11.68 -15.64 -8.85
CA GLU A 158 12.38 -14.89 -9.88
C GLU A 158 13.71 -14.33 -9.38
N THR A 159 14.57 -13.96 -10.33
CA THR A 159 15.74 -13.15 -10.02
C THR A 159 15.36 -11.67 -9.90
N PHE A 160 16.00 -10.95 -8.99
CA PHE A 160 15.89 -9.51 -8.88
C PHE A 160 17.20 -8.81 -9.26
N THR A 161 17.11 -7.52 -9.54
CA THR A 161 18.28 -6.65 -9.71
C THR A 161 18.44 -5.78 -8.47
N VAL A 162 19.68 -5.50 -8.08
CA VAL A 162 19.95 -4.55 -7.01
C VAL A 162 20.17 -3.18 -7.65
N SER A 163 19.42 -2.20 -7.17
CA SER A 163 19.70 -0.79 -7.43
C SER A 163 20.18 -0.14 -6.15
N ASN A 164 21.26 0.65 -6.24
CA ASN A 164 21.53 1.65 -5.20
C ASN A 164 20.30 2.54 -5.10
N PRO A 165 19.83 2.90 -3.89
CA PRO A 165 18.51 3.45 -3.66
C PRO A 165 18.24 4.48 -4.73
N PRO A 166 17.45 4.14 -5.74
CA PRO A 166 17.26 5.08 -6.80
C PRO A 166 16.44 6.15 -6.11
N GLN A 167 17.00 7.35 -6.11
CA GLN A 167 16.37 8.58 -5.66
C GLN A 167 14.99 8.81 -6.32
N ASN A 168 14.43 7.85 -7.06
CA ASN A 168 13.33 7.97 -8.01
C ASN A 168 12.11 7.02 -7.78
N PHE A 169 12.07 6.12 -6.77
CA PHE A 169 11.10 4.99 -6.77
C PHE A 169 10.08 4.84 -5.60
N LEU A 170 10.03 5.75 -4.63
CA LEU A 170 8.83 6.00 -3.81
C LEU A 170 7.76 6.66 -4.71
N THR A 171 7.10 5.88 -5.58
CA THR A 171 5.86 6.18 -6.33
C THR A 171 5.70 7.52 -7.08
N ASN A 172 6.69 8.42 -7.13
CA ASN A 172 6.75 9.66 -7.92
C ASN A 172 8.05 10.44 -7.61
N ILE A 173 9.16 9.76 -7.31
CA ILE A 173 10.39 10.49 -6.99
C ILE A 173 11.09 10.90 -8.31
N ARG A 174 11.24 12.20 -8.54
CA ARG A 174 12.07 12.77 -9.63
C ARG A 174 13.13 13.67 -9.02
N HIS A 175 14.14 13.17 -8.31
CA HIS A 175 15.30 14.04 -8.07
C HIS A 175 15.87 14.40 -9.46
N VAL A 176 16.04 15.68 -9.82
CA VAL A 176 17.33 16.38 -9.66
C VAL A 176 17.18 17.92 -9.80
N ASN A 177 15.98 18.50 -9.98
CA ASN A 177 15.81 19.96 -9.98
C ASN A 177 14.53 20.35 -9.23
N CYS A 178 14.68 21.07 -8.10
CA CYS A 178 13.58 21.73 -7.41
C CYS A 178 13.06 22.89 -8.27
N THR A 179 12.24 22.59 -9.27
CA THR A 179 11.51 23.58 -10.06
C THR A 179 10.01 23.28 -9.93
N GLY A 180 9.29 24.05 -9.12
CA GLY A 180 7.84 23.89 -8.92
C GLY A 180 7.43 22.88 -7.83
N GLN A 181 6.31 22.18 -8.05
CA GLN A 181 5.61 21.32 -7.07
C GLN A 181 6.30 19.98 -6.73
N HIS A 182 7.55 19.77 -7.16
CA HIS A 182 8.23 18.46 -7.08
C HIS A 182 9.42 18.48 -6.11
N CYS A 183 9.19 18.97 -4.88
CA CYS A 183 10.15 18.84 -3.79
C CYS A 183 9.96 17.52 -3.03
N PHE A 184 11.06 16.89 -2.62
CA PHE A 184 11.03 15.60 -1.92
C PHE A 184 10.69 15.78 -0.47
N ASN A 185 9.76 14.98 0.03
CA ASN A 185 9.43 14.93 1.44
C ASN A 185 9.98 13.62 2.02
N TYR A 186 10.47 13.69 3.25
CA TYR A 186 10.88 12.52 4.01
C TYR A 186 10.59 12.75 5.48
N CYS A 187 10.37 11.65 6.20
CA CYS A 187 10.31 11.65 7.65
C CYS A 187 10.82 10.31 8.15
N ASN A 188 11.89 10.34 8.94
CA ASN A 188 12.49 9.16 9.53
C ASN A 188 12.59 9.38 11.04
N ALA A 189 12.39 8.35 11.84
CA ALA A 189 12.52 8.41 13.28
C ALA A 189 12.82 7.02 13.84
N LYS A 190 13.06 6.93 15.15
CA LYS A 190 12.98 5.68 15.90
C LYS A 190 11.71 5.69 16.74
N ILE A 191 10.76 4.81 16.41
CA ILE A 191 9.54 4.59 17.19
C ILE A 191 9.78 3.38 18.10
N ASN A 192 9.75 3.58 19.41
CA ASN A 192 10.09 2.57 20.42
C ASN A 192 11.43 1.88 20.11
N ASN A 193 12.44 2.68 19.77
CA ASN A 193 13.80 2.26 19.41
C ASN A 193 13.90 1.40 18.12
N ARG A 194 12.84 1.31 17.32
CA ARG A 194 12.86 0.69 15.98
C ARG A 194 12.87 1.76 14.91
N LEU A 195 13.73 1.61 13.91
CA LEU A 195 13.78 2.53 12.78
C LEU A 195 12.42 2.55 12.06
N TRP A 196 11.91 3.74 11.83
CA TRP A 196 10.70 4.02 11.09
C TRP A 196 11.03 5.01 9.98
N THR A 197 10.60 4.69 8.77
CA THR A 197 10.89 5.47 7.55
C THR A 197 9.58 5.66 6.82
N ALA A 198 9.15 6.90 6.65
CA ALA A 198 7.96 7.19 5.86
C ALA A 198 8.14 6.69 4.41
N ARG A 199 7.19 5.88 3.94
CA ARG A 199 7.14 5.38 2.55
C ARG A 199 6.18 6.16 1.67
N HIS A 200 5.25 6.90 2.28
CA HIS A 200 4.34 7.79 1.56
C HIS A 200 4.22 9.14 2.26
N ASP A 201 4.11 10.19 1.45
CA ASP A 201 3.57 11.48 1.84
C ASP A 201 2.31 11.74 1.01
N TYR A 202 1.14 11.59 1.62
CA TYR A 202 -0.14 11.74 0.93
C TYR A 202 -0.55 13.21 0.78
N SER A 203 0.02 14.10 1.58
CA SER A 203 -0.38 15.51 1.63
C SER A 203 0.58 16.32 2.50
N ASN A 204 1.34 17.25 1.90
CA ASN A 204 2.08 18.35 2.54
C ASN A 204 2.49 18.09 4.00
N GLY A 205 3.28 17.04 4.24
CA GLY A 205 3.77 16.69 5.58
C GLY A 205 2.95 15.65 6.34
N VAL A 206 2.14 14.84 5.67
CA VAL A 206 1.44 13.69 6.27
C VAL A 206 2.18 12.41 5.86
N PHE A 207 3.01 11.94 6.77
CA PHE A 207 3.93 10.83 6.57
C PHE A 207 3.34 9.52 7.10
N THR A 208 3.37 8.48 6.27
CA THR A 208 2.88 7.12 6.62
C THR A 208 3.85 6.05 6.10
N SER A 209 3.73 4.84 6.64
CA SER A 209 4.53 3.67 6.26
C SER A 209 3.63 2.45 6.02
N GLU A 210 4.23 1.28 5.83
CA GLU A 210 3.56 -0.04 5.84
C GLU A 210 2.85 -0.38 7.17
N ASP A 211 3.17 0.35 8.24
CA ASP A 211 2.82 0.03 9.62
C ASP A 211 1.67 0.92 10.16
N PRO A 212 1.25 0.79 11.44
CA PRO A 212 0.08 1.51 11.94
C PRO A 212 0.39 2.98 12.25
N TYR A 213 1.61 3.48 12.06
CA TYR A 213 2.00 4.81 12.51
C TYR A 213 1.86 5.85 11.41
N LYS A 214 1.44 7.06 11.82
CA LYS A 214 1.37 8.24 10.97
C LYS A 214 1.91 9.45 11.72
N ILE A 215 2.78 10.21 11.07
CA ILE A 215 3.33 11.46 11.60
C ILE A 215 2.88 12.60 10.69
N GLU A 216 2.30 13.64 11.26
CA GLU A 216 1.93 14.84 10.52
C GLU A 216 2.78 16.02 11.01
N ILE A 217 3.46 16.71 10.09
CA ILE A 217 4.30 17.88 10.38
C ILE A 217 3.92 18.99 9.43
N LYS A 218 3.28 20.04 9.97
CA LYS A 218 2.76 21.17 9.18
C LYS A 218 3.32 22.48 9.68
N PHE A 219 3.81 23.29 8.75
CA PHE A 219 4.27 24.65 9.01
C PHE A 219 3.62 25.62 8.03
N THR A 220 3.28 26.80 8.55
CA THR A 220 2.88 27.94 7.71
C THR A 220 4.11 28.58 7.07
N PRO A 221 3.99 29.17 5.86
CA PRO A 221 5.12 29.78 5.13
C PRO A 221 5.95 30.78 5.96
N ASN A 222 5.30 31.55 6.82
CA ASN A 222 5.91 32.61 7.61
C ASN A 222 6.50 32.14 8.94
N THR A 223 6.49 30.83 9.21
CA THR A 223 7.09 30.30 10.45
C THR A 223 8.59 30.59 10.46
N PRO A 224 9.12 31.27 11.51
CA PRO A 224 10.56 31.45 11.66
C PRO A 224 11.23 30.10 11.93
N THR A 225 12.54 30.00 11.73
CA THR A 225 13.29 28.82 12.20
C THR A 225 13.43 28.89 13.72
N GLY A 226 13.58 27.74 14.37
CA GLY A 226 13.74 27.67 15.81
C GLY A 226 13.17 26.40 16.44
N ILE A 227 13.30 26.33 17.76
CA ILE A 227 12.81 25.24 18.57
C ILE A 227 11.39 25.57 19.02
N TYR A 228 10.49 24.62 18.82
CA TYR A 228 9.09 24.72 19.17
C TYR A 228 8.70 23.59 20.12
N ASP A 229 8.12 23.98 21.26
CA ASP A 229 7.40 23.05 22.13
C ASP A 229 5.97 22.90 21.59
N PHE A 230 5.52 21.65 21.43
CA PHE A 230 4.19 21.38 20.89
C PHE A 230 3.22 20.90 21.95
N ASN A 231 1.98 21.40 21.83
CA ASN A 231 0.80 20.89 22.48
C ASN A 231 -0.21 20.45 21.41
N ASN A 232 -1.09 19.50 21.75
CA ASN A 232 -1.97 18.84 20.78
C ASN A 232 -3.07 19.74 20.18
N SER A 233 -3.24 20.97 20.68
CA SER A 233 -4.27 21.89 20.18
C SER A 233 -3.88 22.61 18.88
N ALA A 234 -2.61 22.59 18.48
CA ALA A 234 -2.15 23.28 17.28
C ALA A 234 -2.60 22.57 15.99
N THR A 235 -3.30 23.29 15.12
CA THR A 235 -3.72 22.81 13.78
C THR A 235 -2.79 23.24 12.65
N VAL A 236 -1.95 24.25 12.91
CA VAL A 236 -0.87 24.72 12.04
C VAL A 236 0.36 24.98 12.88
N ASN A 237 1.55 24.89 12.28
CA ASN A 237 2.81 24.87 13.02
C ASN A 237 2.69 23.79 14.09
N CYS A 238 2.64 22.53 13.67
CA CYS A 238 2.40 21.43 14.57
C CYS A 238 3.13 20.18 14.11
N ILE A 239 3.39 19.31 15.08
CA ILE A 239 3.69 17.90 14.87
C ILE A 239 2.62 17.08 15.59
N LYS A 240 2.10 16.08 14.90
CA LYS A 240 1.09 15.17 15.44
C LYS A 240 1.49 13.73 15.18
N PHE A 241 1.13 12.86 16.10
CA PHE A 241 1.38 11.43 16.02
C PHE A 241 0.06 10.67 16.10
N TYR A 242 -0.09 9.66 15.25
CA TYR A 242 -1.26 8.83 15.20
C TYR A 242 -0.89 7.35 15.15
N LYS A 243 -1.78 6.52 15.67
CA LYS A 243 -1.75 5.06 15.50
C LYS A 243 -3.07 4.58 14.91
N PHE A 244 -3.02 3.70 13.92
CA PHE A 244 -4.20 3.14 13.28
C PHE A 244 -4.90 2.13 14.19
N ASN A 245 -6.20 2.29 14.40
CA ASN A 245 -7.05 1.35 15.10
C ASN A 245 -7.81 0.48 14.09
N VAL A 246 -7.46 -0.80 14.04
CA VAL A 246 -8.03 -1.78 13.09
C VAL A 246 -9.51 -2.10 13.35
N ASN A 247 -10.02 -1.82 14.56
CA ASN A 247 -11.43 -2.05 14.89
C ASN A 247 -12.32 -0.90 14.37
N THR A 248 -11.83 0.33 14.48
CA THR A 248 -12.57 1.53 14.04
C THR A 248 -12.20 1.97 12.63
N LEU A 249 -11.14 1.39 12.04
CA LEU A 249 -10.56 1.73 10.75
C LEU A 249 -10.14 3.21 10.64
N ASN A 250 -9.69 3.78 11.75
CA ASN A 250 -9.33 5.19 11.84
C ASN A 250 -7.99 5.38 12.55
N PHE A 251 -7.30 6.46 12.21
CA PHE A 251 -6.12 6.91 12.93
C PHE A 251 -6.53 7.65 14.21
N GLU A 252 -6.09 7.16 15.36
CA GLU A 252 -6.30 7.79 16.65
C GLU A 252 -5.14 8.74 16.96
N GLU A 253 -5.45 9.99 17.31
CA GLU A 253 -4.45 11.00 17.65
C GLU A 253 -3.92 10.75 19.07
N PHE A 254 -2.60 10.66 19.20
CA PHE A 254 -1.94 10.57 20.50
C PHE A 254 -1.64 11.95 21.02
N GLN A 255 -1.60 12.08 22.35
CA GLN A 255 -1.09 13.28 22.97
C GLN A 255 0.42 13.31 22.88
N VAL A 256 0.98 14.27 22.14
CA VAL A 256 2.43 14.45 22.02
C VAL A 256 2.96 15.51 22.98
N SER A 257 4.16 15.27 23.50
CA SER A 257 5.01 16.25 24.17
C SER A 257 6.45 16.06 23.69
N GLY A 258 7.28 17.09 23.82
CA GLY A 258 8.68 17.05 23.40
C GLY A 258 9.03 18.24 22.51
N VAL A 259 10.06 18.06 21.70
CA VAL A 259 10.73 19.14 20.98
C VAL A 259 10.73 18.86 19.49
N LEU A 260 10.39 19.87 18.69
CA LEU A 260 10.64 19.87 17.25
C LEU A 260 11.42 21.15 16.89
N ASP A 261 12.55 20.94 16.25
CA ASP A 261 13.50 21.97 15.84
C ASP A 261 13.39 22.17 14.33
N LEU A 262 12.86 23.33 13.93
CA LEU A 262 12.85 23.77 12.55
C LEU A 262 14.21 24.41 12.23
N ASN A 263 15.15 23.58 11.80
CA ASN A 263 16.54 23.96 11.55
C ASN A 263 16.71 24.86 10.32
N TYR A 264 15.98 24.56 9.24
CA TYR A 264 16.16 25.23 7.96
C TYR A 264 14.84 25.35 7.20
N LYS A 265 14.70 26.48 6.50
CA LYS A 265 13.57 26.76 5.61
C LYS A 265 14.12 27.18 4.25
N GLU A 266 13.72 26.45 3.22
CA GLU A 266 14.09 26.70 1.83
C GLU A 266 12.90 27.31 1.10
N PHE A 267 13.10 28.50 0.53
CA PHE A 267 12.08 29.21 -0.24
C PHE A 267 12.12 28.79 -1.71
N HIS A 268 10.95 28.45 -2.27
CA HIS A 268 10.82 27.96 -3.66
C HIS A 268 10.07 28.94 -4.59
N GLY A 269 9.77 30.15 -4.13
CA GLY A 269 8.93 31.13 -4.86
C GLY A 269 7.48 31.15 -4.38
N GLY A 270 6.80 32.30 -4.55
CA GLY A 270 5.42 32.46 -4.09
C GLY A 270 5.29 32.34 -2.56
N ILE A 271 4.42 31.43 -2.10
CA ILE A 271 4.30 31.05 -0.68
C ILE A 271 4.84 29.63 -0.39
N SER A 272 5.45 28.99 -1.39
CA SER A 272 5.92 27.60 -1.31
C SER A 272 7.25 27.52 -0.55
N ASN A 273 7.33 26.61 0.43
CA ASN A 273 8.53 26.43 1.26
C ASN A 273 8.79 24.94 1.54
N SER A 274 10.05 24.54 1.60
CA SER A 274 10.46 23.28 2.22
C SER A 274 10.96 23.56 3.64
N PHE A 275 10.46 22.80 4.60
CA PHE A 275 10.83 22.87 6.01
C PHE A 275 11.66 21.65 6.37
N PHE A 276 12.80 21.88 7.01
CA PHE A 276 13.74 20.84 7.41
C PHE A 276 13.99 20.93 8.89
N GLY A 277 13.99 19.79 9.55
CA GLY A 277 14.21 19.80 10.98
C GLY A 277 14.39 18.45 11.60
N ASN A 278 14.53 18.47 12.92
CA ASN A 278 14.63 17.29 13.75
C ASN A 278 13.55 17.31 14.84
N PHE A 279 13.17 16.15 15.37
CA PHE A 279 12.20 16.07 16.45
C PHE A 279 12.45 14.91 17.39
N GLN A 280 12.02 15.07 18.63
CA GLN A 280 11.98 14.04 19.65
C GLN A 280 10.73 14.22 20.49
N LEU A 281 9.89 13.18 20.52
CA LEU A 281 8.57 13.24 21.11
C LEU A 281 8.32 12.04 22.03
N THR A 282 7.46 12.27 23.02
CA THR A 282 6.72 11.21 23.72
C THR A 282 5.26 11.33 23.32
N ALA A 283 4.69 10.27 22.78
CA ALA A 283 3.28 10.18 22.41
C ALA A 283 2.54 9.28 23.41
N THR A 284 1.45 9.75 24.00
CA THR A 284 0.63 9.00 24.98
C THR A 284 -0.80 8.85 24.45
N ASN A 285 -1.35 7.63 24.49
CA ASN A 285 -2.73 7.41 24.07
C ASN A 285 -3.69 8.08 25.08
N PRO A 286 -4.53 9.05 24.66
CA PRO A 286 -5.47 9.71 25.57
C PRO A 286 -6.52 8.76 26.17
N ASN A 287 -6.84 7.66 25.48
CA ASN A 287 -7.80 6.65 25.93
C ASN A 287 -7.14 5.52 26.74
N ASN A 288 -5.81 5.41 26.71
CA ASN A 288 -5.04 4.44 27.47
C ASN A 288 -3.68 5.03 27.88
N PRO A 289 -3.60 5.77 28.99
CA PRO A 289 -2.37 6.48 29.39
C PRO A 289 -1.15 5.58 29.65
N ASN A 290 -1.34 4.27 29.81
CA ASN A 290 -0.23 3.31 29.92
C ASN A 290 0.43 3.00 28.58
N GLU A 291 -0.26 3.29 27.46
CA GLU A 291 0.32 3.19 26.13
C GLU A 291 1.10 4.46 25.80
N VAL A 292 2.41 4.37 26.02
CA VAL A 292 3.37 5.43 25.74
C VAL A 292 4.30 4.97 24.63
N ILE A 293 4.47 5.83 23.62
CA ILE A 293 5.34 5.61 22.47
C ILE A 293 6.46 6.65 22.49
N GLN A 294 7.70 6.16 22.45
CA GLN A 294 8.89 7.00 22.40
C GLN A 294 9.31 7.21 20.95
N ILE A 295 9.46 8.47 20.53
CA ILE A 295 9.85 8.83 19.17
C ILE A 295 11.12 9.65 19.27
N THR A 296 12.22 9.07 18.79
CA THR A 296 13.58 9.64 18.94
C THR A 296 14.26 9.73 17.59
N ASP A 297 15.36 10.49 17.50
CA ASP A 297 16.15 10.64 16.26
C ASP A 297 15.31 11.05 15.03
N GLY A 298 14.22 11.80 15.26
CA GLY A 298 13.31 12.24 14.22
C GLY A 298 13.98 13.25 13.29
N LYS A 299 13.86 13.05 11.98
CA LYS A 299 14.35 13.96 10.92
C LYS A 299 13.31 14.07 9.84
N TYR A 300 13.07 15.27 9.34
CA TYR A 300 12.09 15.47 8.27
C TYR A 300 12.50 16.53 7.26
N ARG A 301 11.94 16.37 6.06
CA ARG A 301 11.71 17.44 5.09
C ARG A 301 10.23 17.41 4.71
N SER A 302 9.55 18.54 4.86
CA SER A 302 8.15 18.72 4.47
C SER A 302 8.03 19.93 3.54
N PHE A 303 7.56 19.69 2.32
CA PHE A 303 7.26 20.70 1.31
C PHE A 303 5.81 21.11 1.46
N ASN A 304 5.62 22.42 1.65
CA ASN A 304 4.32 23.05 1.59
C ASN A 304 4.22 23.82 0.26
N PRO A 305 3.43 23.34 -0.73
CA PRO A 305 3.24 24.01 -1.99
C PRO A 305 2.47 25.33 -1.84
N TYR A 306 1.48 25.44 -0.94
CA TYR A 306 0.67 26.65 -0.71
C TYR A 306 0.01 26.65 0.67
#